data_AF-A0A7S2AQU6-F1
#
_entry.id   AF-A0A7S2AQU6-F1
#
_cell.length_a   1.000
_cell.length_b   1.000
_cell.length_c   1.000
_cell.angle_alpha   90.00
_cell.angle_beta   90.00
_cell.angle_gamma   90.00
#
_symmetry.space_group_name_H-M   'P 1'
#
loop_
_entity.id
_entity.type
_entity.pdbx_description
1 polymer ?
#
loop_
_entity_poly.entity_id
_entity_poly.type
_entity_poly.pdbx_seq_one_letter_code
_entity_poly.pdbx_strand_id
1 'polypeptide(L)'
;EHYERQGFCVQCIVTRETMHRRPPPDKLLPKLLQCPVMDEAGPSRRPDRIFTLRLAETYGCPWVDNSNYRAKDWEGFCSWGWLQCAGMALKIGYVFDIFGKFVASRSIPGEGRAGKT
;
A
#
# COMPACT_ATOMS: atom_id res chain seq x y z
N GLU A 1 0.62 -13.53 -2.73
CA GLU A 1 1.20 -14.69 -2.03
C GLU A 1 2.25 -14.36 -0.96
N HIS A 2 3.29 -13.54 -1.19
CA HIS A 2 4.38 -13.33 -0.19
C HIS A 2 3.86 -12.98 1.23
N TYR A 3 3.00 -11.97 1.35
CA TYR A 3 2.43 -11.56 2.64
C TYR A 3 1.29 -12.46 3.11
N GLU A 4 0.47 -13.00 2.20
CA GLU A 4 -0.58 -13.97 2.56
C GLU A 4 0.02 -15.22 3.23
N ARG A 5 1.16 -15.72 2.74
CA ARG A 5 1.90 -16.84 3.35
C ARG A 5 2.45 -16.53 4.73
N GLN A 6 2.56 -15.25 5.09
CA GLN A 6 2.97 -14.78 6.41
C GLN A 6 1.76 -14.46 7.31
N GLY A 7 0.54 -14.82 6.90
CA GLY A 7 -0.68 -14.62 7.68
C GLY A 7 -1.33 -13.25 7.53
N PHE A 8 -0.84 -12.40 6.61
CA PHE A 8 -1.45 -11.09 6.37
C PHE A 8 -2.64 -11.19 5.41
N CYS A 9 -3.68 -10.39 5.69
CA CYS A 9 -4.73 -10.11 4.72
C CYS A 9 -4.25 -9.01 3.76
N VAL A 10 -4.08 -9.34 2.49
CA VAL A 10 -3.63 -8.38 1.48
C VAL A 10 -4.85 -7.72 0.82
N GLN A 11 -4.86 -6.39 0.84
CA GLN A 11 -5.87 -5.58 0.15
C GLN A 11 -5.24 -4.97 -1.11
N CYS A 12 -5.66 -5.45 -2.28
CA CYS A 12 -5.14 -4.97 -3.56
C CYS A 12 -5.98 -3.79 -4.05
N ILE A 13 -5.45 -2.58 -3.97
CA ILE A 13 -6.19 -1.36 -4.30
C ILE A 13 -6.05 -1.05 -5.80
N VAL A 14 -7.17 -0.73 -6.45
CA VAL A 14 -7.21 -0.41 -7.88
C VAL A 14 -8.09 0.79 -8.16
N THR A 15 -7.67 1.68 -9.06
CA THR A 15 -8.51 2.82 -9.47
C THR A 15 -9.63 2.37 -10.41
N ARG A 16 -10.77 3.07 -10.36
CA ARG A 16 -11.88 2.86 -11.30
C ARG A 16 -11.44 2.95 -12.77
N GLU A 17 -10.57 3.91 -13.08
CA GLU A 17 -10.01 4.08 -14.42
C GLU A 17 -9.21 2.86 -14.88
N THR A 18 -8.38 2.29 -13.99
CA THR A 18 -7.60 1.07 -14.30
C THR A 18 -8.52 -0.11 -14.54
N MET A 19 -9.54 -0.30 -13.69
CA MET A 19 -10.56 -1.34 -13.86
C MET A 19 -11.26 -1.27 -15.22
N HIS A 20 -11.58 -0.06 -15.69
CA HIS A 20 -12.25 0.11 -16.99
C HIS A 20 -11.31 -0.06 -18.19
N ARG A 21 -10.08 0.48 -18.12
CA ARG A 21 -9.14 0.46 -19.26
C ARG A 21 -8.39 -0.85 -19.40
N ARG A 22 -8.13 -1.53 -18.28
CA ARG A 22 -7.34 -2.75 -18.19
C ARG A 22 -7.98 -3.65 -17.13
N PRO A 23 -9.15 -4.22 -17.43
CA PRO A 23 -9.85 -5.06 -16.47
C PRO A 23 -8.96 -6.22 -16.04
N PRO A 24 -8.86 -6.48 -14.73
CA PRO A 24 -8.11 -7.61 -14.22
C PRO A 24 -8.85 -8.92 -14.57
N PRO A 25 -8.14 -10.06 -14.65
CA PRO A 25 -8.78 -11.36 -14.79
C PRO A 25 -9.79 -11.65 -13.68
N ASP A 26 -10.90 -12.33 -13.99
CA ASP A 26 -12.03 -12.57 -13.07
C ASP A 26 -11.62 -13.15 -11.72
N LYS A 27 -10.64 -14.07 -11.73
CA LYS A 27 -10.09 -14.68 -10.52
C LYS A 27 -9.48 -13.68 -9.52
N LEU A 28 -9.13 -12.48 -9.97
CA LEU A 28 -8.58 -11.42 -9.13
C LEU A 28 -9.66 -10.46 -8.63
N LEU A 29 -10.83 -10.37 -9.28
CA LEU A 29 -11.89 -9.43 -8.90
C LEU A 29 -12.27 -9.50 -7.41
N PRO A 30 -12.44 -10.69 -6.78
CA PRO A 30 -12.79 -10.77 -5.37
C PRO A 30 -11.68 -10.31 -4.42
N LYS A 31 -10.45 -10.18 -4.91
CA LYS A 31 -9.27 -9.76 -4.13
C LYS A 31 -8.98 -8.26 -4.25
N LEU A 32 -9.73 -7.56 -5.09
CA LEU A 32 -9.48 -6.16 -5.40
C LEU A 32 -10.42 -5.26 -4.59
N LEU A 33 -9.83 -4.23 -3.99
CA LEU A 33 -10.54 -3.15 -3.36
C LEU A 33 -10.56 -1.97 -4.32
N GLN A 34 -11.74 -1.55 -4.76
CA GLN A 34 -11.87 -0.41 -5.64
C GLN A 34 -11.62 0.88 -4.85
N CYS A 35 -10.63 1.66 -5.30
CA CYS A 35 -10.38 2.98 -4.76
C CYS A 35 -11.59 3.89 -5.02
N PRO A 36 -12.11 4.59 -3.99
CA PRO A 36 -13.14 5.59 -4.17
C PRO A 36 -12.62 6.76 -5.02
N VAL A 37 -13.55 7.60 -5.49
CA VAL A 37 -13.19 8.90 -6.07
C VAL A 37 -12.71 9.79 -4.92
N MET A 38 -11.55 10.42 -5.09
CA MET A 38 -10.90 11.23 -4.05
C MET A 38 -10.75 12.66 -4.56
N ASP A 39 -11.42 13.61 -3.92
CA ASP A 39 -11.38 15.03 -4.31
C ASP A 39 -10.00 15.67 -4.09
N GLU A 40 -9.23 15.13 -3.14
CA GLU A 40 -7.88 15.59 -2.79
C GLU A 40 -6.79 15.09 -3.75
N ALA A 41 -7.17 14.30 -4.76
CA ALA A 41 -6.25 13.83 -5.79
C ALA A 41 -5.96 14.96 -6.79
N GLY A 42 -4.92 15.74 -6.51
CA GLY A 42 -4.34 16.65 -7.49
C GLY A 42 -3.69 15.89 -8.67
N PRO A 43 -3.32 16.59 -9.76
CA PRO A 43 -2.74 15.98 -10.96
C PRO A 43 -1.44 15.18 -10.69
N SER A 44 -0.73 15.50 -9.60
CA SER A 44 0.49 14.82 -9.18
C SER A 44 0.27 13.66 -8.21
N ARG A 45 -0.95 13.50 -7.64
CA ARG A 45 -1.24 12.51 -6.60
C ARG A 45 -2.29 11.52 -7.10
N ARG A 46 -1.88 10.26 -7.27
CA ARG A 46 -2.81 9.23 -7.71
C ARG A 46 -3.80 8.87 -6.58
N PRO A 47 -5.12 8.80 -6.85
CA PRO A 47 -6.14 8.51 -5.84
C PRO A 47 -5.91 7.22 -5.06
N ASP A 48 -5.44 6.16 -5.72
CA ASP A 48 -5.13 4.87 -5.11
C ASP A 48 -4.07 5.00 -4.01
N ARG A 49 -3.03 5.81 -4.22
CA ARG A 49 -2.00 6.03 -3.21
C ARG A 49 -2.55 6.77 -1.99
N ILE A 50 -3.37 7.79 -2.20
CA ILE A 50 -4.03 8.53 -1.12
C ILE A 50 -4.90 7.58 -0.29
N PHE A 51 -5.68 6.73 -0.97
CA PHE A 51 -6.55 5.77 -0.31
C PHE A 51 -5.76 4.71 0.47
N THR A 52 -4.68 4.17 -0.11
CA THR A 52 -3.75 3.26 0.60
C THR A 52 -3.22 3.88 1.89
N LEU A 53 -2.78 5.15 1.85
CA LEU A 53 -2.27 5.85 3.02
C LEU A 53 -3.35 6.02 4.10
N ARG A 54 -4.55 6.41 3.71
CA ARG A 54 -5.66 6.56 4.67
C ARG A 54 -6.04 5.24 5.32
N LEU A 55 -6.02 4.13 4.58
CA LEU A 55 -6.26 2.81 5.15
C LEU A 55 -5.16 2.44 6.14
N ALA A 56 -3.90 2.64 5.77
CA ALA A 56 -2.76 2.38 6.65
C ALA A 56 -2.81 3.23 7.93
N GLU A 57 -3.17 4.51 7.82
CA GLU A 57 -3.37 5.41 8.95
C GLU A 57 -4.53 4.96 9.84
N THR A 58 -5.70 4.68 9.23
CA THR A 58 -6.92 4.28 9.95
C THR A 58 -6.74 2.98 10.74
N TYR A 59 -6.05 2.00 10.15
CA TYR A 59 -5.87 0.67 10.76
C TYR A 59 -4.51 0.48 11.42
N GLY A 60 -3.64 1.50 11.41
CA GLY A 60 -2.28 1.42 11.96
C GLY A 60 -1.45 0.28 11.35
N CYS A 61 -1.66 -0.02 10.06
CA CYS A 61 -1.10 -1.21 9.43
C CYS A 61 0.03 -0.90 8.42
N PRO A 62 0.92 -1.87 8.14
CA PRO A 62 1.95 -1.69 7.13
C PRO A 62 1.37 -1.57 5.72
N TRP A 63 2.04 -0.79 4.87
CA TRP A 63 1.72 -0.70 3.44
C TRP A 63 2.98 -0.81 2.58
N VAL A 64 2.81 -1.22 1.33
CA VAL A 64 3.89 -1.45 0.38
C VAL A 64 3.91 -0.33 -0.66
N ASP A 65 4.97 0.47 -0.69
CA ASP A 65 5.18 1.54 -1.69
C ASP A 65 6.68 1.86 -1.80
N ASN A 66 7.11 2.36 -2.96
CA ASN A 66 8.45 2.88 -3.20
C ASN A 66 8.50 4.41 -3.28
N SER A 67 7.37 5.10 -3.13
CA SER A 67 7.30 6.57 -3.09
C SER A 67 8.18 7.18 -1.98
N ASN A 68 8.81 8.31 -2.27
CA ASN A 68 9.68 9.02 -1.31
C ASN A 68 8.97 10.07 -0.45
N TYR A 69 7.67 10.32 -0.69
CA TYR A 69 6.83 11.25 0.09
C TYR A 69 7.52 12.59 0.43
N ARG A 70 8.02 13.29 -0.58
CA ARG A 70 8.74 14.57 -0.39
C ARG A 70 7.78 15.67 0.05
N ALA A 71 8.23 16.54 0.96
CA ALA A 71 7.40 17.63 1.51
C ALA A 71 6.71 18.47 0.42
N LYS A 72 7.46 18.93 -0.59
CA LYS A 72 6.92 19.71 -1.72
C LYS A 72 5.71 19.09 -2.44
N ASP A 73 5.58 17.76 -2.37
CA ASP A 73 4.54 17.01 -3.09
C ASP A 73 3.38 16.61 -2.15
N TRP A 74 3.58 16.65 -0.82
CA TRP A 74 2.67 16.06 0.18
C TRP A 74 2.28 16.99 1.32
N GLU A 75 2.96 18.12 1.49
CA GLU A 75 2.58 19.16 2.44
C GLU A 75 1.15 19.65 2.13
N GLY A 76 0.36 19.87 3.18
CA GLY A 76 -1.07 20.15 3.08
C GLY A 76 -1.97 18.93 2.87
N PHE A 77 -1.43 17.72 2.70
CA PHE A 77 -2.25 16.50 2.73
C PHE A 77 -2.63 16.11 4.17
N CYS A 78 -3.86 15.63 4.38
CA CYS A 78 -4.37 15.31 5.72
C CYS A 78 -3.48 14.33 6.48
N SER A 79 -2.98 13.28 5.82
CA SER A 79 -2.11 12.27 6.44
C SER A 79 -0.64 12.68 6.48
N TRP A 80 -0.28 13.90 6.08
CA TRP A 80 1.13 14.35 6.07
C TRP A 80 1.73 14.37 7.48
N GLY A 81 0.98 14.88 8.46
CA GLY A 81 1.42 14.89 9.86
C GLY A 81 1.68 13.48 10.37
N TRP A 82 0.76 12.54 10.11
CA TRP A 82 0.93 11.14 10.47
C TRP A 82 2.14 10.51 9.75
N LEU A 83 2.33 10.76 8.45
CA LEU A 83 3.47 10.25 7.69
C LEU A 83 4.80 10.65 8.33
N GLN A 84 4.95 11.92 8.71
CA GLN A 84 6.17 12.44 9.33
C GLN A 84 6.43 11.87 10.72
N CYS A 85 5.38 11.61 11.51
CA CYS A 85 5.53 11.15 12.89
C CYS A 85 5.66 9.63 13.04
N ALA A 86 4.79 8.86 12.39
CA ALA A 86 4.68 7.41 12.63
C ALA A 86 4.55 6.60 11.34
N GLY A 87 3.89 7.15 10.32
CA GLY A 87 3.57 6.42 9.09
C GLY A 87 4.80 5.86 8.40
N MET A 88 5.87 6.65 8.21
CA MET A 88 7.07 6.15 7.51
C MET A 88 7.70 4.91 8.16
N ALA A 89 7.49 4.70 9.46
CA ALA A 89 7.94 3.49 10.17
C ALA A 89 7.12 2.24 9.84
N LEU A 90 5.98 2.36 9.15
CA LEU A 90 5.11 1.28 8.67
C LEU A 90 5.24 1.01 7.16
N LYS A 91 5.87 1.92 6.40
CA LYS A 91 6.11 1.78 4.95
C LYS A 91 7.09 0.64 4.63
N ILE A 92 6.75 -0.25 3.71
CA ILE A 92 7.63 -1.32 3.23
C ILE A 92 8.01 -1.02 1.79
N GLY A 93 9.31 -0.77 1.56
CA GLY A 93 9.86 -0.69 0.21
C GLY A 93 10.02 -2.08 -0.38
N TYR A 94 10.20 -2.16 -1.69
CA TYR A 94 10.44 -3.43 -2.38
C TYR A 94 11.25 -3.26 -3.66
N VAL A 95 11.85 -4.36 -4.10
CA VAL A 95 12.42 -4.52 -5.44
C VAL A 95 11.89 -5.81 -6.05
N PHE A 96 11.94 -5.90 -7.38
CA PHE A 96 11.84 -7.19 -8.06
C PHE A 96 13.24 -7.61 -8.47
N ASP A 97 13.61 -8.85 -8.17
CA ASP A 97 14.89 -9.39 -8.63
C ASP A 97 14.89 -9.65 -10.15
N ILE A 98 16.02 -10.12 -10.69
CA ILE A 98 16.17 -10.42 -12.12
C ILE A 98 15.21 -11.50 -12.62
N PHE A 99 14.61 -12.29 -11.72
CA PHE A 99 13.63 -13.32 -12.04
C PHE A 99 12.19 -12.84 -11.85
N GLY A 100 11.99 -11.56 -11.52
CA GLY A 100 10.68 -10.98 -11.25
C GLY A 100 10.10 -11.38 -9.89
N LYS A 101 10.91 -11.91 -8.97
CA LYS A 101 10.45 -12.24 -7.61
C LYS A 101 10.42 -10.99 -6.75
N PHE A 102 9.32 -10.82 -6.03
CA PHE A 102 9.15 -9.74 -5.05
C PHE A 102 10.12 -9.90 -3.87
N VAL A 103 10.87 -8.85 -3.55
CA VAL A 103 11.79 -8.77 -2.41
C VAL A 103 11.49 -7.50 -1.61
N ALA A 104 10.99 -7.66 -0.39
CA ALA A 104 10.74 -6.53 0.52
C ALA A 104 12.06 -5.97 1.08
N SER A 105 12.13 -4.65 1.28
CA SER A 105 13.31 -3.97 1.83
C SER A 105 13.54 -4.24 3.33
N ARG A 106 12.50 -4.73 4.03
CA ARG A 106 12.56 -5.12 5.44
C ARG A 106 11.44 -6.12 5.77
N SER A 107 11.68 -6.95 6.77
CA SER A 107 10.64 -7.77 7.39
C SER A 107 9.64 -6.90 8.18
N ILE A 108 8.39 -7.34 8.26
CA ILE A 108 7.37 -6.68 9.07
C ILE A 108 7.54 -7.13 10.53
N PRO A 109 7.52 -6.22 11.52
CA PRO A 109 7.53 -6.61 12.93
C PRO A 109 6.31 -7.50 13.25
N GLY A 110 6.56 -8.74 13.69
CA GLY A 110 5.52 -9.76 13.91
C GLY A 110 6.03 -11.20 13.86
N GLU A 111 7.23 -11.43 13.34
CA GLU A 111 7.88 -12.75 13.20
C GLU A 111 8.28 -13.45 14.53
N GLY A 112 7.90 -12.94 15.70
CA GLY A 112 8.47 -13.39 16.98
C GLY A 112 7.68 -14.42 17.80
N ARG A 113 6.40 -14.72 17.50
CA ARG A 113 5.55 -15.50 18.44
C ARG A 113 4.53 -16.47 17.84
N ALA A 114 4.74 -16.95 16.62
CA ALA A 114 3.94 -18.05 16.07
C ALA A 114 4.83 -19.27 15.82
N GLY A 115 5.27 -19.93 16.89
CA GLY A 115 6.09 -21.13 16.76
C GLY A 115 6.96 -21.49 17.96
N LYS A 116 6.36 -21.61 19.15
CA LYS A 116 6.83 -22.56 20.17
C LYS A 116 5.60 -23.26 20.72
N THR A 117 5.18 -24.30 19.99
CA THR A 117 4.47 -25.45 20.58
C THR A 117 5.38 -26.15 21.57
#